data_AF-A0A7Y3U864-F1
#
_entry.id   AF-A0A7Y3U864-F1
#
_cell.length_a   1.000
_cell.length_b   1.000
_cell.length_c   1.000
_cell.angle_alpha   90.00
_cell.angle_beta   90.00
_cell.angle_gamma   90.00
#
_symmetry.space_group_name_H-M   'P 1'
#
loop_
_entity.id
_entity.type
_entity.pdbx_description
1 polymer ?
#
loop_
_entity_poly.entity_id
_entity_poly.type
_entity_poly.pdbx_seq_one_letter_code
_entity_poly.pdbx_strand_id
1 'polypeptide(L)' 'MPVLDLQPHTTVRDVLTIHPETFGVFESHGMCDSCKTAPPPVPLHVFSVKHAVDLPTLIAELQAAMQDESPD' A
#
# COMPACT_ATOMS: atom_id res chain seq x y z
N MET A 1 -13.94 -8.49 7.18
CA MET A 1 -13.28 -7.16 7.15
C MET A 1 -13.75 -6.43 5.89
N PRO A 2 -13.91 -5.10 5.89
CA PRO A 2 -14.27 -4.39 4.66
C PRO A 2 -13.18 -4.63 3.62
N VAL A 3 -13.56 -5.13 2.45
CA VAL A 3 -12.64 -5.28 1.32
C VAL A 3 -12.42 -3.86 0.78
N LEU A 4 -11.24 -3.29 1.05
CA LEU A 4 -10.86 -2.03 0.45
C LEU A 4 -10.61 -2.28 -1.04
N ASP A 5 -11.46 -1.74 -1.89
CA ASP A 5 -11.26 -1.77 -3.33
C ASP A 5 -10.14 -0.77 -3.69
N LEU A 6 -8.93 -1.28 -3.90
CA LEU A 6 -7.75 -0.47 -4.19
C LEU A 6 -7.84 0.17 -5.58
N GLN A 7 -8.29 1.42 -5.61
CA GLN A 7 -8.36 2.23 -6.81
C GLN A 7 -7.10 3.08 -7.03
N PRO A 8 -6.79 3.52 -8.26
CA PRO A 8 -5.60 4.34 -8.56
C PRO A 8 -5.49 5.65 -7.76
N HIS A 9 -6.64 6.19 -7.34
CA HIS A 9 -6.75 7.43 -6.57
C HIS A 9 -6.75 7.20 -5.05
N THR A 10 -6.83 5.95 -4.59
CA THR A 10 -6.64 5.59 -3.18
C THR A 10 -5.27 6.08 -2.75
N THR A 11 -5.18 6.69 -1.57
CA THR A 11 -3.88 7.19 -1.09
C THR A 11 -3.15 6.15 -0.27
N VAL A 12 -1.82 6.20 -0.28
CA VAL A 12 -0.96 5.39 0.60
C VAL A 12 -1.38 5.55 2.07
N ARG A 13 -1.76 6.76 2.48
CA ARG A 13 -2.31 7.02 3.81
C ARG A 13 -3.61 6.25 4.07
N ASP A 14 -4.58 6.28 3.15
CA ASP A 14 -5.84 5.55 3.34
C ASP A 14 -5.58 4.05 3.45
N VAL A 15 -4.73 3.50 2.57
CA VAL A 15 -4.36 2.08 2.62
C VAL A 15 -3.73 1.72 3.97
N LEU A 16 -2.72 2.47 4.42
CA LEU A 16 -2.03 2.19 5.69
C LEU A 16 -2.85 2.50 6.94
N THR A 17 -3.90 3.32 6.82
CA THR A 17 -4.83 3.59 7.92
C THR A 17 -5.77 2.39 8.14
N ILE A 18 -6.12 1.68 7.06
CA ILE A 18 -7.06 0.54 7.11
C ILE A 18 -6.30 -0.78 7.26
N HIS A 19 -5.16 -0.90 6.57
CA HIS A 19 -4.34 -2.09 6.43
C HIS A 19 -2.86 -1.77 6.74
N PRO A 20 -2.49 -1.50 8.01
CA PRO A 20 -1.11 -1.16 8.38
C PRO A 20 -0.09 -2.25 8.07
N GLU A 21 -0.51 -3.52 7.99
CA GLU A 21 0.28 -4.68 7.60
C GLU A 21 0.88 -4.56 6.19
N THR A 22 0.24 -3.78 5.31
CA THR A 22 0.71 -3.55 3.94
C THR A 22 1.95 -2.65 3.85
N PHE A 23 2.40 -2.06 4.97
CA PHE A 23 3.58 -1.20 5.01
C PHE A 23 4.83 -1.85 4.38
N GLY A 24 5.04 -3.15 4.62
CA GLY A 24 6.19 -3.88 4.09
C GLY A 24 6.25 -3.88 2.55
N VAL A 25 5.10 -3.83 1.88
CA VAL A 25 5.02 -3.72 0.42
C VAL A 25 5.55 -2.35 -0.02
N PHE A 26 5.08 -1.27 0.59
CA PHE A 26 5.55 0.08 0.24
C PHE A 26 7.03 0.27 0.57
N GLU A 27 7.50 -0.25 1.70
CA GLU A 27 8.91 -0.21 2.10
C GLU A 27 9.80 -0.96 1.10
N SER A 28 9.35 -2.12 0.61
CA SER A 28 10.06 -2.90 -0.41
C SER A 28 10.22 -2.13 -1.74
N HIS A 29 9.29 -1.22 -2.03
CA HIS A 29 9.35 -0.31 -3.19
C HIS A 29 10.06 1.03 -2.89
N GLY A 30 10.73 1.15 -1.75
CA GLY A 30 11.56 2.31 -1.40
C GLY A 30 10.83 3.44 -0.68
N MET A 31 9.67 3.17 -0.08
CA MET A 31 9.08 4.08 0.90
C MET A 31 9.96 4.15 2.15
N CYS A 32 10.06 5.34 2.75
CA CYS A 32 10.92 5.55 3.90
C CYS A 32 10.35 4.90 5.17
N ASP A 33 11.19 4.34 6.04
CA ASP A 33 10.73 3.79 7.33
C ASP A 33 10.03 4.86 8.20
N SER A 34 10.54 6.09 8.20
CA SER A 34 9.90 7.23 8.88
C SER A 34 8.50 7.56 8.35
N CYS A 35 8.17 7.11 7.14
CA CYS A 35 6.86 7.30 6.53
C CYS A 35 5.80 6.38 7.17
N LYS A 36 6.20 5.38 7.98
CA LYS A 36 5.29 4.52 8.75
C LYS A 36 4.51 5.30 9.79
N THR A 37 5.16 6.26 10.45
CA THR A 37 4.53 7.08 11.51
C THR A 37 3.66 8.20 10.93
N ALA A 38 3.99 8.68 9.73
CA ALA A 38 3.27 9.76 9.06
C ALA A 38 3.11 9.46 7.57
N PRO A 39 2.20 8.55 7.19
CA PRO A 39 2.06 8.13 5.80
C PRO A 39 1.59 9.31 4.91
N PRO A 40 2.22 9.49 3.74
CA PRO A 40 1.93 10.59 2.85
C PRO A 40 0.55 10.39 2.20
N PRO A 41 -0.23 11.46 1.99
CA PRO A 41 -1.53 11.40 1.31
C PRO A 41 -1.32 11.36 -0.21
N VAL A 42 -0.46 10.46 -0.68
CA VAL A 42 -0.08 10.33 -2.10
C VAL A 42 -0.92 9.22 -2.73
N PRO A 43 -1.55 9.45 -3.89
CA PRO A 43 -2.28 8.41 -4.60
C PRO A 43 -1.37 7.25 -5.03
N LEU A 44 -1.89 6.02 -5.05
CA LEU A 44 -1.14 4.83 -5.45
C LEU A 44 -0.51 4.96 -6.84
N HIS A 45 -1.20 5.54 -7.82
CA HIS A 45 -0.63 5.74 -9.16
C HIS A 45 0.55 6.73 -9.17
N VAL A 46 0.54 7.74 -8.28
CA VAL A 46 1.66 8.69 -8.16
C VAL A 46 2.84 8.01 -7.48
N PHE A 47 2.57 7.23 -6.43
CA PHE A 47 3.58 6.41 -5.76
C PHE A 47 4.23 5.45 -6.76
N SER A 48 3.42 4.73 -7.55
CA SER A 48 3.89 3.72 -8.49
C SER A 48 4.83 4.33 -9.55
N VAL A 49 4.47 5.48 -10.11
CA VAL A 49 5.33 6.22 -11.05
C VAL A 49 6.62 6.69 -10.39
N LYS A 50 6.55 7.25 -9.18
CA LYS A 50 7.72 7.79 -8.47
C LYS A 50 8.73 6.69 -8.08
N HIS A 51 8.23 5.50 -7.77
CA HIS A 51 9.02 4.37 -7.30
C HIS A 51 9.28 3.32 -8.39
N ALA A 52 8.94 3.64 -9.65
CA ALA A 52 9.14 2.78 -10.82
C ALA A 52 8.57 1.35 -10.66
N VAL A 53 7.40 1.25 -10.02
CA VAL A 53 6.61 0.01 -9.93
C VAL A 53 5.33 0.17 -10.73
N ASP A 54 4.94 -0.88 -11.45
CA ASP A 54 3.65 -0.91 -12.15
C ASP A 54 2.50 -0.90 -11.14
N LEU A 55 1.55 0.03 -11.33
CA LEU A 55 0.35 0.13 -10.49
C LEU A 55 -0.42 -1.21 -10.32
N PRO A 56 -0.69 -2.01 -11.37
CA PRO A 56 -1.37 -3.29 -11.18
C PRO A 56 -0.56 -4.28 -10.32
N THR A 57 0.77 -4.28 -10.45
CA THR A 57 1.66 -5.12 -9.62
C THR A 57 1.60 -4.68 -8.16
N LEU A 58 1.72 -3.38 -7.91
CA LEU A 58 1.60 -2.81 -6.56
C LEU A 58 0.25 -3.17 -5.92
N ILE A 59 -0.85 -3.05 -6.66
CA ILE A 59 -2.18 -3.42 -6.14
C ILE A 59 -2.25 -4.91 -5.81
N ALA A 60 -1.72 -5.78 -6.66
CA ALA A 60 -1.71 -7.22 -6.41
C ALA A 60 -0.89 -7.58 -5.16
N GLU A 61 0.27 -6.97 -4.96
CA GLU A 61 1.10 -7.19 -3.77
C GLU A 61 0.43 -6.66 -2.49
N LEU A 62 -0.21 -5.49 -2.56
CA LEU A 62 -0.99 -4.96 -1.44
C LEU A 62 -2.15 -5.89 -1.08
N GLN A 63 -2.88 -6.39 -2.08
CA GLN A 63 -3.96 -7.36 -1.87
C GLN A 63 -3.46 -8.67 -1.26
N ALA A 64 -2.30 -9.17 -1.72
CA ALA A 64 -1.69 -10.36 -1.14
C ALA A 64 -1.33 -10.14 0.35
N ALA A 65 -0.72 -8.99 0.68
CA ALA A 65 -0.38 -8.64 2.05
C ALA A 65 -1.62 -8.49 2.96
N MET A 66 -2.75 -8.01 2.43
CA MET A 66 -4.04 -7.94 3.16
C MET A 66 -4.67 -9.32 3.40
N GLN A 67 -4.35 -10.33 2.57
CA GLN A 67 -4.90 -11.68 2.66
C GLN A 67 -4.07 -12.60 3.57
N ASP A 68 -2.79 -12.25 3.78
CA ASP A 68 -1.86 -12.98 4.65
C ASP A 68 -2.26 -12.92 6.14
N GLU A 69 -3.26 -12.09 6.50
CA GLU A 69 -4.01 -12.17 7.76
C GLU A 69 -4.95 -13.40 7.87
N SER A 70 -4.58 -14.54 7.26
CA SER A 70 -5.32 -15.80 7.45
C SER A 70 -4.79 -16.55 8.68
N PRO A 71 -5.65 -16.78 9.69
CA PRO A 71 -5.29 -17.31 11.01
C PRO A 71 -4.85 -18.78 10.96
N ASP A 72 -3.83 -19.11 11.74
CA ASP A 72 -3.63 -20.45 12.32
C ASP A 72 -4.65 -20.69 13.44
#